data_AF-A0A5C6MH70-F1
#
_entry.id   AF-A0A5C6MH70-F1
#
_cell.length_a   1.000
_cell.length_b   1.000
_cell.length_c   1.000
_cell.angle_alpha   90.00
_cell.angle_beta   90.00
_cell.angle_gamma   90.00
#
_symmetry.space_group_name_H-M   'P 1'
#
loop_
_entity.id
_entity.type
_entity.pdbx_description
1 polymer ?
#
loop_
_entity_poly.entity_id
_entity_poly.type
_entity_poly.pdbx_seq_one_letter_code
_entity_poly.pdbx_strand_id
1 'polypeptide(L)'
;MAGGTGEAAAKRSYFHKERIKCSPEKEARLEREHFWRIIDAFSYDRVHVQEQVRRAELQYESLPQKHRKLLPNDLAHLAQISRCAEKNQELLRAIVHNSLHMFENIERGRDSCYRPIIQEIQRLFPRHQ
;
A
#
# COMPACT_ATOMS: atom_id res chain seq x y z
N MET A 1 37.61 29.86 38.19
CA MET A 1 37.20 30.69 37.04
C MET A 1 37.63 29.98 35.77
N ALA A 2 36.66 29.69 34.88
CA ALA A 2 36.76 29.31 33.47
C ALA A 2 37.74 28.18 33.07
N GLY A 3 37.36 27.12 32.39
CA GLY A 3 36.17 26.87 31.58
C GLY A 3 36.62 25.91 30.47
N GLY A 4 36.07 24.70 30.47
CA GLY A 4 36.40 23.68 29.48
C GLY A 4 35.81 24.03 28.12
N THR A 5 36.65 24.01 27.07
CA THR A 5 36.19 24.03 25.67
C THR A 5 37.15 23.20 24.80
N GLY A 6 37.38 21.94 25.19
CA GLY A 6 38.15 20.98 24.39
C GLY A 6 37.30 19.99 23.59
N GLU A 7 35.97 19.96 23.81
CA GLU A 7 35.15 18.83 23.36
C GLU A 7 33.87 19.24 22.60
N ALA A 8 33.80 20.49 22.15
CA ALA A 8 32.68 20.98 21.35
C ALA A 8 32.89 20.81 19.82
N ALA A 9 34.05 20.27 19.40
CA ALA A 9 34.38 20.11 17.98
C ALA A 9 33.89 18.79 17.35
N ALA A 10 33.35 17.84 18.14
CA ALA A 10 33.19 16.45 17.66
C ALA A 10 31.75 15.94 17.45
N LYS A 11 30.68 16.69 17.78
CA LYS A 11 29.33 16.08 17.85
C LYS A 11 28.19 16.91 17.25
N ARG A 12 28.43 17.62 16.15
CA ARG A 12 27.35 18.35 15.47
C ARG A 12 27.37 18.30 13.94
N SER A 13 28.00 17.29 13.35
CA SER A 13 27.59 16.83 12.02
C SER A 13 26.29 16.04 12.17
N TYR A 14 25.19 16.73 12.46
CA TYR A 14 23.89 16.15 12.24
C TYR A 14 23.84 15.83 10.76
N PHE A 15 23.73 14.55 10.44
CA PHE A 15 23.42 14.03 9.13
C PHE A 15 22.25 14.82 8.53
N HIS A 16 22.55 15.90 7.82
CA HIS A 16 21.64 16.44 6.84
C HIS A 16 21.72 15.43 5.71
N LYS A 17 20.95 14.34 5.83
CA LYS A 17 20.61 13.52 4.69
C LYS A 17 19.84 14.46 3.78
N GLU A 18 20.55 15.15 2.90
CA GLU A 18 19.93 15.82 1.77
C GLU A 18 19.03 14.76 1.14
N ARG A 19 17.71 15.01 1.16
CA ARG A 19 16.79 14.20 0.40
C ARG A 19 17.18 14.44 -1.05
N ILE A 20 17.96 13.52 -1.61
CA ILE A 20 18.27 13.47 -3.03
C ILE A 20 16.90 13.51 -3.72
N LYS A 21 16.52 14.67 -4.24
CA LYS A 21 15.28 14.82 -4.99
C LYS A 21 15.46 13.95 -6.23
N CYS A 22 14.66 12.90 -6.33
CA CYS A 22 14.50 12.14 -7.56
C CYS A 22 14.15 13.10 -8.69
N SER A 23 14.67 12.84 -9.90
CA SER A 23 14.10 13.53 -11.07
C SER A 23 12.61 13.16 -11.19
N PRO A 24 11.76 14.06 -11.70
CA PRO A 24 10.34 13.76 -11.91
C PRO A 24 10.12 12.48 -12.72
N GLU A 25 10.99 12.21 -13.70
CA GLU A 25 10.97 10.99 -14.50
C GLU A 25 11.24 9.73 -13.66
N LYS A 26 12.23 9.79 -12.76
CA LYS A 26 12.57 8.68 -11.87
C LYS A 26 11.47 8.43 -10.84
N GLU A 27 10.84 9.49 -10.33
CA GLU A 27 9.68 9.40 -9.44
C GLU A 27 8.51 8.70 -10.14
N ALA A 28 8.14 9.14 -11.35
CA ALA A 28 7.06 8.52 -12.13
C ALA A 28 7.34 7.05 -12.47
N ARG A 29 8.61 6.68 -12.74
CA ARG A 29 9.00 5.29 -12.95
C ARG A 29 8.82 4.45 -11.68
N LEU A 30 9.27 4.95 -10.53
CA LEU A 30 9.13 4.27 -9.25
C LEU A 30 7.67 4.15 -8.80
N GLU A 31 6.84 5.15 -9.10
CA GLU A 31 5.40 5.10 -8.86
C GLU A 31 4.74 3.99 -9.68
N ARG A 32 5.05 3.87 -10.97
CA ARG A 32 4.56 2.77 -11.82
C ARG A 32 5.04 1.39 -11.33
N GLU A 33 6.31 1.29 -10.94
CA GLU A 33 6.87 0.06 -10.39
C GLU A 33 6.16 -0.33 -9.08
N HIS A 34 5.95 0.63 -8.19
CA HIS A 34 5.23 0.40 -6.94
C HIS A 34 3.77 0.01 -7.18
N PHE A 35 3.09 0.66 -8.12
CA PHE A 35 1.72 0.33 -8.49
C PHE A 35 1.58 -1.14 -8.88
N TRP A 36 2.41 -1.65 -9.79
CA TRP A 36 2.35 -3.05 -10.20
C TRP A 36 2.60 -4.02 -9.04
N ARG A 37 3.51 -3.68 -8.12
CA ARG A 37 3.72 -4.49 -6.91
C ARG A 37 2.48 -4.56 -6.01
N ILE A 38 1.69 -3.49 -5.93
CA ILE A 38 0.43 -3.48 -5.18
C ILE A 38 -0.65 -4.29 -5.91
N ILE A 39 -0.72 -4.19 -7.26
CA ILE A 39 -1.62 -5.01 -8.08
C ILE A 39 -1.30 -6.51 -7.90
N ASP A 40 -0.02 -6.88 -7.90
CA ASP A 40 0.42 -8.26 -7.66
C ASP A 40 0.01 -8.72 -6.25
N ALA A 41 0.22 -7.90 -5.23
CA ALA A 41 -0.18 -8.21 -3.86
C ALA A 41 -1.69 -8.48 -3.75
N PHE A 42 -2.53 -7.65 -4.36
CA PHE A 42 -3.99 -7.84 -4.37
C PHE A 42 -4.42 -9.08 -5.16
N SER A 43 -3.64 -9.46 -6.17
CA SER A 43 -3.87 -10.67 -6.96
C SER A 43 -3.52 -11.95 -6.21
N TYR A 44 -2.63 -11.85 -5.21
CA TYR A 44 -2.13 -12.99 -4.44
C TYR A 44 -2.85 -13.22 -3.11
N ASP A 45 -3.70 -12.29 -2.65
CA ASP A 45 -4.39 -12.33 -1.35
C ASP A 45 -5.09 -13.68 -1.08
N ARG A 46 -5.93 -14.14 -2.02
CA ARG A 46 -6.62 -15.45 -1.88
C ARG A 46 -5.64 -16.61 -1.72
N VAL A 47 -4.57 -16.63 -2.52
CA VAL A 47 -3.58 -17.72 -2.48
C VAL A 47 -2.86 -17.74 -1.13
N HIS A 48 -2.49 -16.56 -0.64
CA HIS A 48 -1.89 -16.42 0.67
C HIS A 48 -2.81 -16.95 1.77
N VAL A 49 -4.07 -16.52 1.80
CA VAL A 49 -5.03 -16.94 2.83
C VAL A 49 -5.33 -18.44 2.73
N GLN A 50 -5.48 -18.99 1.52
CA GLN A 50 -5.68 -20.43 1.30
C GLN A 50 -4.51 -21.26 1.84
N GLU A 51 -3.27 -20.82 1.64
CA GLU A 51 -2.10 -21.51 2.21
C GLU A 51 -2.09 -21.43 3.74
N GLN A 52 -2.51 -20.31 4.35
CA GLN A 52 -2.64 -20.23 5.81
C GLN A 52 -3.73 -21.16 6.35
N VAL A 53 -4.89 -21.21 5.69
CA VAL A 53 -5.97 -22.13 6.07
C VAL A 53 -5.49 -23.58 5.98
N ARG A 54 -4.84 -23.95 4.87
CA ARG A 54 -4.29 -25.29 4.68
C ARG A 54 -3.31 -25.68 5.80
N ARG A 55 -2.44 -24.76 6.22
CA ARG A 55 -1.51 -24.99 7.34
C ARG A 55 -2.26 -25.21 8.65
N ALA A 56 -3.28 -24.41 8.93
CA ALA A 56 -4.10 -24.56 10.13
C ALA A 56 -4.86 -25.90 10.12
N GLU A 57 -5.39 -26.33 8.98
CA GLU A 57 -6.05 -27.64 8.82
C GLU A 57 -5.07 -28.79 9.13
N LEU A 58 -3.86 -28.75 8.56
CA LEU A 58 -2.82 -29.76 8.83
C LEU A 58 -2.41 -29.78 10.31
N GLN A 59 -2.30 -28.60 10.94
CA GLN A 59 -2.00 -28.51 12.37
C GLN A 59 -3.13 -29.10 13.21
N TYR A 60 -4.39 -28.81 12.88
CA TYR A 60 -5.55 -29.42 13.53
C TYR A 60 -5.53 -30.95 13.41
N GLU A 61 -5.25 -31.47 12.22
CA GLU A 61 -5.17 -32.92 11.96
C GLU A 61 -4.04 -33.60 12.75
N SER A 62 -2.93 -32.90 12.98
CA SER A 62 -1.82 -33.39 13.80
C SER A 62 -2.15 -33.53 15.29
N LEU A 63 -3.26 -32.93 15.77
CA LEU A 63 -3.64 -32.97 17.17
C LEU A 63 -4.19 -34.35 17.59
N PRO A 64 -3.88 -34.81 18.81
CA PRO A 64 -4.52 -35.99 19.40
C PRO A 64 -6.04 -35.88 19.39
N GLN A 65 -6.74 -37.00 19.20
CA GLN A 65 -8.20 -37.01 19.06
C GLN A 65 -8.93 -36.42 20.27
N LYS A 66 -8.36 -36.56 21.48
CA LYS A 66 -8.86 -35.90 22.70
C LYS A 66 -8.90 -34.37 22.59
N HIS A 67 -7.92 -33.74 21.93
CA HIS A 67 -7.87 -32.30 21.75
C HIS A 67 -8.80 -31.85 20.63
N ARG A 68 -8.87 -32.62 19.53
CA ARG A 68 -9.83 -32.35 18.43
C ARG A 68 -11.28 -32.36 18.90
N LYS A 69 -11.64 -33.25 19.84
CA LYS A 69 -12.98 -33.29 20.46
C LYS A 69 -13.32 -32.02 21.26
N LEU A 70 -12.34 -31.24 21.70
CA LEU A 70 -12.56 -29.95 22.35
C LEU A 70 -12.82 -28.81 21.35
N LEU A 71 -12.51 -29.04 20.07
CA LEU A 71 -12.58 -28.05 18.98
C LEU A 71 -13.42 -28.59 17.80
N PRO A 72 -14.66 -29.04 18.01
CA PRO A 72 -15.42 -29.78 16.99
C PRO A 72 -15.76 -28.94 15.74
N ASN A 73 -15.77 -27.61 15.87
CA ASN A 73 -16.18 -26.70 14.78
C ASN A 73 -14.99 -26.08 14.04
N ASP A 74 -13.75 -26.37 14.44
CA ASP A 74 -12.58 -25.62 13.96
C ASP A 74 -12.40 -25.74 12.45
N LEU A 75 -12.58 -26.94 11.89
CA LEU A 75 -12.57 -27.16 10.44
C LEU A 75 -13.69 -26.41 9.71
N ALA A 76 -14.87 -26.30 10.31
CA ALA A 76 -15.98 -25.54 9.72
C ALA A 76 -15.68 -24.03 9.71
N HIS A 77 -15.02 -23.52 10.74
CA HIS A 77 -14.54 -22.14 10.81
C HIS A 77 -13.43 -21.87 9.78
N LEU A 78 -12.47 -22.78 9.62
CA LEU A 78 -11.44 -22.70 8.58
C LEU A 78 -12.05 -22.68 7.18
N ALA A 79 -13.05 -23.54 6.92
CA ALA A 79 -13.80 -23.52 5.67
C ALA A 79 -14.56 -22.19 5.46
N GLN A 80 -15.07 -21.57 6.53
CA GLN A 80 -15.69 -20.25 6.44
C GLN A 80 -14.68 -19.17 6.08
N ILE A 81 -13.48 -19.19 6.68
CA ILE A 81 -12.39 -18.27 6.34
C ILE A 81 -12.01 -18.40 4.87
N SER A 82 -11.91 -19.62 4.34
CA SER A 82 -11.67 -19.85 2.90
C SER A 82 -12.73 -19.22 2.01
N ARG A 83 -14.03 -19.37 2.34
CA ARG A 83 -15.12 -18.73 1.59
C ARG A 83 -15.07 -17.21 1.67
N CYS A 84 -14.72 -16.66 2.82
CA CYS A 84 -14.51 -15.21 2.97
C CYS A 84 -13.36 -14.72 2.10
N ALA A 85 -12.25 -15.46 2.02
CA ALA A 85 -11.12 -15.14 1.15
C ALA A 85 -11.52 -15.10 -0.34
N GLU A 86 -12.38 -16.02 -0.79
CA GLU A 86 -12.92 -15.99 -2.15
C GLU A 86 -13.73 -14.73 -2.43
N LYS A 87 -14.62 -14.35 -1.50
CA LYS A 87 -15.44 -13.13 -1.62
C LYS A 87 -14.61 -11.86 -1.58
N ASN A 88 -13.60 -11.81 -0.71
CA ASN A 88 -12.65 -10.70 -0.68
C ASN A 88 -11.88 -10.58 -1.99
N GLN A 89 -11.50 -11.71 -2.59
CA GLN A 89 -10.79 -11.71 -3.87
C GLN A 89 -11.66 -11.17 -5.01
N GLU A 90 -12.98 -11.36 -4.99
CA GLU A 90 -13.91 -10.73 -5.95
C GLU A 90 -13.82 -9.20 -5.86
N LEU A 91 -13.86 -8.65 -4.64
CA LEU A 91 -13.71 -7.21 -4.39
C LEU A 91 -12.33 -6.70 -4.82
N LEU A 92 -11.25 -7.39 -4.43
CA LEU A 92 -9.89 -6.98 -4.78
C LEU A 92 -9.67 -7.00 -6.30
N ARG A 93 -10.24 -7.97 -7.02
CA ARG A 93 -10.21 -8.00 -8.49
C ARG A 93 -10.95 -6.82 -9.11
N ALA A 94 -12.10 -6.43 -8.56
CA ALA A 94 -12.84 -5.25 -9.03
C ALA A 94 -12.02 -3.96 -8.83
N ILE A 95 -11.32 -3.83 -7.70
CA ILE A 95 -10.41 -2.70 -7.45
C ILE A 95 -9.27 -2.67 -8.46
N VAL A 96 -8.61 -3.81 -8.69
CA VAL A 96 -7.52 -3.95 -9.67
C VAL A 96 -8.01 -3.55 -11.06
N HIS A 97 -9.14 -4.10 -11.51
CA HIS A 97 -9.74 -3.82 -12.81
C HIS A 97 -9.97 -2.31 -13.02
N ASN A 98 -10.56 -1.63 -12.05
CA ASN A 98 -10.83 -0.19 -12.14
C ASN A 98 -9.57 0.69 -12.05
N SER A 99 -8.45 0.13 -11.62
CA SER A 99 -7.20 0.86 -11.42
C SER A 99 -6.26 0.77 -12.63
N LEU A 100 -6.51 -0.14 -13.59
CA LEU A 100 -5.60 -0.38 -14.73
C LEU A 100 -5.34 0.87 -15.59
N HIS A 101 -6.32 1.78 -15.69
CA HIS A 101 -6.23 3.00 -16.50
C HIS A 101 -5.82 4.25 -15.70
N MET A 102 -5.39 4.10 -14.44
CA MET A 102 -5.13 5.24 -13.54
C MET A 102 -4.00 6.16 -14.07
N PHE A 103 -3.05 5.64 -14.84
CA PHE A 103 -1.96 6.42 -15.44
C PHE A 103 -2.34 7.13 -16.76
N GLU A 104 -3.41 6.73 -17.43
CA GLU A 104 -3.84 7.33 -18.71
C GLU A 104 -4.48 8.72 -18.51
N ASN A 105 -5.05 8.96 -17.33
CA ASN A 105 -5.75 10.21 -17.01
C ASN A 105 -4.83 11.35 -16.56
N ILE A 106 -3.55 11.07 -16.30
CA ILE A 106 -2.60 12.04 -15.74
C ILE A 106 -2.29 13.17 -16.73
N GLU A 107 -2.23 12.87 -18.03
CA GLU A 107 -1.93 13.85 -19.08
C GLU A 107 -3.17 14.60 -19.58
N ARG A 108 -4.34 13.94 -19.61
CA ARG A 108 -5.56 14.54 -20.17
C ARG A 108 -6.36 15.37 -19.16
N GLY A 109 -6.43 14.95 -17.90
CA GLY A 109 -7.34 15.55 -16.93
C GLY A 109 -6.91 16.93 -16.44
N ARG A 110 -5.60 17.21 -16.37
CA ARG A 110 -5.11 18.45 -15.75
C ARG A 110 -5.30 19.68 -16.61
N ASP A 111 -4.88 19.60 -17.87
CA ASP A 111 -4.86 20.77 -18.75
C ASP A 111 -6.15 20.98 -19.53
N SER A 112 -6.96 19.94 -19.77
CA SER A 112 -8.23 20.10 -20.49
C SER A 112 -9.41 20.42 -19.57
N CYS A 113 -9.47 19.81 -18.38
CA CYS A 113 -10.60 19.99 -17.46
C CYS A 113 -10.37 21.07 -16.39
N TYR A 114 -9.18 21.12 -15.77
CA TYR A 114 -8.94 22.10 -14.70
C TYR A 114 -8.48 23.46 -15.23
N ARG A 115 -7.81 23.52 -16.39
CA ARG A 115 -7.31 24.79 -16.92
C ARG A 115 -8.41 25.84 -17.19
N PRO A 116 -9.55 25.51 -17.82
CA PRO A 116 -10.63 26.49 -18.01
C PRO A 116 -11.20 26.99 -16.68
N ILE A 117 -11.35 26.09 -15.70
CA ILE A 117 -11.88 26.41 -14.37
C ILE A 117 -10.89 27.31 -13.61
N ILE A 118 -9.60 26.99 -13.63
CA ILE A 118 -8.53 27.77 -12.98
C ILE A 118 -8.43 29.17 -13.60
N GLN A 119 -8.52 29.27 -14.93
CA GLN A 119 -8.52 30.55 -15.64
C GLN A 119 -9.72 31.42 -15.23
N GLU A 120 -10.91 30.83 -15.12
CA GLU A 120 -12.10 31.57 -14.73
C GLU A 120 -12.02 32.03 -13.27
N ILE A 121 -11.50 31.20 -12.36
CA ILE A 121 -11.24 31.60 -10.97
C ILE A 121 -10.24 32.76 -10.91
N GLN A 122 -9.15 32.70 -11.67
CA GLN A 122 -8.15 33.78 -11.74
C GLN A 122 -8.73 35.07 -12.35
N ARG A 123 -9.66 34.95 -13.30
CA ARG A 123 -10.38 36.08 -13.90
C ARG A 123 -11.34 36.74 -12.90
N LEU A 124 -12.07 35.94 -12.14
CA LEU A 124 -13.04 36.41 -11.14
C LEU A 124 -12.37 36.93 -9.86
N PHE A 125 -11.23 36.37 -9.50
CA PHE A 125 -10.47 36.71 -8.29
C PHE A 125 -9.00 37.03 -8.63
N PRO A 126 -8.74 38.14 -9.34
CA PRO A 126 -7.37 38.53 -9.65
C PRO A 126 -6.63 38.88 -8.36
N ARG A 127 -5.38 38.44 -8.24
CA ARG A 127 -4.54 38.79 -7.09
C ARG A 127 -4.32 40.31 -7.10
N HIS A 128 -4.88 41.00 -6.12
CA HIS A 128 -4.53 42.40 -5.85
C HIS A 128 -3.04 42.46 -5.50
N GLN A 129 -2.33 43.33 -6.22
CA GLN A 129 -0.89 43.56 -6.08
C GLN A 129 -0.62 44.54 -4.94
#